data_AF-A0A950T3K5-F1
#
_entry.id   AF-A0A950T3K5-F1
#
_cell.length_a   1.000
_cell.length_b   1.000
_cell.length_c   1.000
_cell.angle_alpha   90.00
_cell.angle_beta   90.00
_cell.angle_gamma   90.00
#
_symmetry.space_group_name_H-M   'P 1'
#
loop_
_entity.id
_entity.type
_entity.pdbx_description
1 polymer ?
#
loop_
_entity_poly.entity_id
_entity_poly.type
_entity_poly.pdbx_seq_one_letter_code
_entity_poly.pdbx_strand_id
1 'polypeptide(L)'
;ANPRHEHEWNVFEDVKLPEGKVLLPGMIDTTTNFIEHPELVAQRIMRFASVVGHENIIASTDCGFATFAGSRIVDPRIAWAKLESLVEGAHLASCQLW
;
A
#
# COMPACT_ATOMS: atom_id res chain seq x y z
N ALA A 1 10.31 2.41 1.49
CA ALA A 1 9.67 2.03 0.22
C ALA A 1 10.73 1.60 -0.76
N ASN A 2 10.74 0.31 -1.08
CA ASN A 2 11.66 -0.22 -2.06
C ASN A 2 10.90 -1.27 -2.88
N PRO A 3 10.58 -0.98 -4.16
CA PRO A 3 9.81 -1.88 -5.01
C PRO A 3 10.38 -3.30 -5.11
N ARG A 4 11.67 -3.50 -4.78
CA ARG A 4 12.28 -4.83 -4.73
C ARG A 4 11.55 -5.79 -3.78
N HIS A 5 10.89 -5.28 -2.74
CA HIS A 5 10.19 -6.08 -1.73
C HIS A 5 8.71 -6.27 -2.06
N GLU A 6 8.21 -5.71 -3.17
CA GLU A 6 6.80 -5.85 -3.53
C GLU A 6 6.38 -7.31 -3.70
N HIS A 7 7.30 -8.22 -4.03
CA HIS A 7 7.02 -9.65 -4.18
C HIS A 7 6.76 -10.39 -2.85
N GLU A 8 7.11 -9.79 -1.70
CA GLU A 8 7.08 -10.47 -0.40
C GLU A 8 5.68 -10.76 0.13
N TRP A 9 4.61 -10.28 -0.54
CA TRP A 9 3.24 -10.70 -0.23
C TRP A 9 3.07 -12.23 -0.33
N ASN A 10 3.87 -12.89 -1.16
CA ASN A 10 3.82 -14.34 -1.36
C ASN A 10 4.14 -15.14 -0.10
N VAL A 11 4.84 -14.57 0.88
CA VAL A 11 5.13 -15.24 2.16
C VAL A 11 3.85 -15.66 2.89
N PHE A 12 2.75 -14.94 2.68
CA PHE A 12 1.46 -15.21 3.30
C PHE A 12 0.68 -16.37 2.63
N GLU A 13 1.19 -16.91 1.52
CA GLU A 13 0.70 -18.19 0.98
C GLU A 13 0.94 -19.32 2.00
N ASP A 14 2.14 -19.35 2.59
CA ASP A 14 2.56 -20.34 3.58
C ASP A 14 2.34 -19.89 5.04
N VAL A 15 2.51 -18.59 5.33
CA VAL A 15 2.43 -18.04 6.69
C VAL A 15 1.06 -17.41 6.94
N LYS A 16 0.34 -17.90 7.96
CA LYS A 16 -0.97 -17.35 8.35
C LYS A 16 -0.84 -16.25 9.39
N LEU A 17 -1.66 -15.21 9.25
CA LEU A 17 -1.78 -14.17 10.27
C LEU A 17 -2.29 -14.79 11.58
N PRO A 18 -1.74 -14.40 12.75
CA PRO A 18 -2.32 -14.78 14.02
C PRO A 18 -3.75 -14.28 14.15
N GLU A 19 -4.57 -15.00 14.92
CA GLU A 19 -5.97 -14.64 15.13
C GLU A 19 -6.13 -13.21 15.66
N GLY A 20 -7.10 -12.48 15.09
CA GLY A 20 -7.40 -11.09 15.46
C GLY A 20 -6.36 -10.07 15.03
N LYS A 21 -5.39 -10.43 14.16
CA LYS A 21 -4.42 -9.49 13.59
C LYS A 21 -4.85 -9.00 12.21
N VAL A 22 -4.52 -7.74 11.95
CA VAL A 22 -4.73 -7.06 10.67
C VAL A 22 -3.37 -6.63 10.13
N LEU A 23 -3.18 -6.82 8.83
CA LEU A 23 -1.98 -6.39 8.12
C LEU A 23 -2.20 -5.02 7.49
N LEU A 24 -1.22 -4.13 7.63
CA LEU A 24 -1.20 -2.81 6.98
C LEU A 24 -0.03 -2.74 6.00
N PRO A 25 -0.17 -3.25 4.77
CA PRO A 25 0.92 -3.21 3.81
C PRO A 25 1.01 -1.84 3.13
N GLY A 26 2.24 -1.45 2.78
CA GLY A 26 2.52 -0.22 2.04
C GLY A 26 2.15 -0.35 0.57
N MET A 27 1.16 0.42 0.12
CA MET A 27 0.68 0.40 -1.27
C MET A 27 1.35 1.45 -2.16
N ILE A 28 1.90 2.51 -1.54
CA ILE A 28 2.51 3.65 -2.21
C ILE A 28 3.87 3.99 -1.61
N ASP A 29 4.80 4.37 -2.48
CA ASP A 29 6.16 4.73 -2.13
C ASP A 29 6.22 6.14 -1.50
N THR A 30 7.00 6.29 -0.45
CA THR A 30 7.12 7.56 0.29
C THR A 30 8.50 8.21 0.18
N THR A 31 9.32 7.74 -0.77
CA THR A 31 10.71 8.15 -0.98
C THR A 31 10.97 8.70 -2.38
N THR A 32 9.97 8.66 -3.27
CA THR A 32 10.05 9.12 -4.65
C THR A 32 8.89 10.07 -4.99
N ASN A 33 9.05 10.85 -6.06
CA ASN A 33 8.04 11.78 -6.55
C ASN A 33 7.15 11.17 -7.67
N PHE A 34 7.18 9.85 -7.85
CA PHE A 34 6.29 9.18 -8.81
C PHE A 34 4.95 8.89 -8.15
N ILE A 35 3.84 9.31 -8.74
CA ILE A 35 2.51 8.96 -8.25
C ILE A 35 2.13 7.60 -8.82
N GLU A 36 1.85 6.64 -7.95
CA GLU A 36 1.36 5.32 -8.35
C GLU A 36 0.01 5.46 -9.05
N HIS A 37 -0.25 4.64 -10.06
CA HIS A 37 -1.55 4.63 -10.71
C HIS A 37 -2.58 3.93 -9.80
N PRO A 38 -3.84 4.41 -9.69
CA PRO A 38 -4.86 3.78 -8.84
C PRO A 38 -5.08 2.29 -9.13
N GLU A 39 -5.07 1.88 -10.40
CA GLU A 39 -5.11 0.45 -10.78
C GLU A 39 -3.94 -0.37 -10.21
N LEU A 40 -2.73 0.20 -10.17
CA LEU A 40 -1.59 -0.50 -9.57
C LEU A 40 -1.78 -0.65 -8.05
N VAL A 41 -2.28 0.40 -7.39
CA VAL A 41 -2.65 0.34 -5.98
C VAL A 41 -3.71 -0.74 -5.73
N ALA A 42 -4.77 -0.78 -6.55
CA ALA A 42 -5.83 -1.78 -6.45
C ALA A 42 -5.28 -3.21 -6.62
N GLN A 43 -4.43 -3.43 -7.62
CA GLN A 43 -3.74 -4.71 -7.83
C GLN A 43 -2.91 -5.13 -6.62
N ARG A 44 -2.18 -4.20 -5.99
CA ARG A 44 -1.40 -4.47 -4.77
C ARG A 44 -2.31 -4.87 -3.61
N ILE A 45 -3.40 -4.15 -3.38
CA ILE A 45 -4.38 -4.47 -2.32
C ILE A 45 -4.95 -5.87 -2.55
N MET A 46 -5.39 -6.19 -3.77
CA MET A 46 -5.97 -7.49 -4.10
C MET A 46 -4.99 -8.65 -3.91
N ARG A 47 -3.70 -8.47 -4.24
CA ARG A 47 -2.68 -9.51 -3.98
C ARG A 47 -2.61 -9.87 -2.50
N PHE A 48 -2.50 -8.89 -1.63
CA PHE A 48 -2.51 -9.16 -0.19
C PHE A 48 -3.86 -9.74 0.27
N ALA A 49 -4.97 -9.16 -0.14
CA ALA A 49 -6.31 -9.66 0.21
C ALA A 49 -6.51 -11.14 -0.18
N SER A 50 -5.95 -11.60 -1.30
CA SER A 50 -6.05 -12.99 -1.74
C SER A 50 -5.34 -14.00 -0.84
N VAL A 51 -4.33 -13.56 -0.07
CA VAL A 51 -3.52 -14.45 0.79
C VAL A 51 -3.82 -14.29 2.27
N VAL A 52 -4.26 -13.10 2.72
CA VAL A 52 -4.60 -12.84 4.14
C VAL A 52 -6.10 -12.71 4.43
N GLY A 53 -6.95 -12.64 3.41
CA GLY A 53 -8.38 -12.30 3.55
C GLY A 53 -8.60 -10.78 3.51
N HIS A 54 -9.59 -10.35 2.74
CA HIS A 54 -9.92 -8.93 2.54
C HIS A 54 -10.35 -8.20 3.82
N GLU A 55 -10.84 -8.94 4.82
CA GLU A 55 -11.19 -8.45 6.16
C GLU A 55 -9.97 -8.19 7.05
N ASN A 56 -8.81 -8.75 6.73
CA ASN A 56 -7.58 -8.67 7.54
C ASN A 56 -6.53 -7.72 6.95
N ILE A 57 -6.91 -6.83 6.04
CA ILE A 57 -6.03 -5.85 5.39
C ILE A 57 -6.56 -4.42 5.52
N ILE A 58 -5.65 -3.48 5.81
CA ILE A 58 -5.89 -2.04 5.64
C ILE A 58 -4.80 -1.46 4.74
N ALA A 59 -5.19 -0.92 3.58
CA ALA A 59 -4.26 -0.26 2.67
C ALA A 59 -3.59 0.95 3.34
N SER A 60 -2.26 1.06 3.23
CA SER A 60 -1.50 2.10 3.92
C SER A 60 -0.35 2.65 3.09
N THR A 61 0.28 3.73 3.56
CA THR A 61 1.55 4.21 3.03
C THR A 61 2.69 3.36 3.54
N ASP A 62 3.74 3.15 2.74
CA ASP A 62 4.87 2.32 3.18
C ASP A 62 5.63 2.91 4.38
N CYS A 63 5.70 4.24 4.49
CA CYS A 63 6.21 4.94 5.67
C CYS A 63 5.62 6.37 5.74
N GLY A 64 6.20 7.25 6.55
CA GLY A 64 5.91 8.68 6.49
C GLY A 64 6.61 9.39 5.33
N PHE A 65 6.01 10.45 4.81
CA PHE A 65 6.59 11.31 3.76
C PHE A 65 7.70 12.26 4.25
N ALA A 66 7.84 12.44 5.57
CA ALA A 66 8.90 13.24 6.19
C ALA A 66 10.10 12.36 6.56
N THR A 67 10.66 11.66 5.58
CA THR A 67 11.64 10.59 5.78
C THR A 67 12.92 11.04 6.51
N PHE A 68 13.34 12.29 6.34
CA PHE A 68 14.53 12.83 6.99
C PHE A 68 14.28 14.20 7.62
N ALA A 69 14.81 14.40 8.82
CA ALA A 69 14.76 15.70 9.48
C ALA A 69 15.49 16.76 8.62
N GLY A 70 14.78 17.83 8.24
CA GLY A 70 15.34 18.93 7.46
C GLY A 70 15.41 18.72 5.95
N SER A 71 15.00 17.55 5.42
CA SER A 71 14.94 17.29 3.98
C SER A 71 13.56 16.80 3.55
N ARG A 72 12.99 17.46 2.53
CA ARG A 72 11.73 17.06 1.89
C ARG A 72 12.04 16.37 0.58
N ILE A 73 12.15 15.03 0.62
CA ILE A 73 12.38 14.23 -0.60
C ILE A 73 11.14 14.23 -1.48
N VAL A 74 9.95 14.14 -0.87
CA VAL A 74 8.66 14.18 -1.57
C VAL A 74 8.07 15.60 -1.45
N ASP A 75 7.70 16.21 -2.59
CA ASP A 75 6.97 17.49 -2.59
C ASP A 75 5.61 17.30 -1.88
N PRO A 76 5.20 18.20 -0.96
CA PRO A 76 3.92 18.06 -0.25
C PRO A 76 2.71 17.87 -1.16
N ARG A 77 2.68 18.50 -2.34
CA ARG A 77 1.58 18.32 -3.31
C ARG A 77 1.59 16.93 -3.92
N ILE A 78 2.77 16.36 -4.13
CA ILE A 78 2.92 14.98 -4.61
C ILE A 78 2.53 13.99 -3.50
N ALA A 79 2.87 14.27 -2.24
CA ALA A 79 2.39 13.46 -1.12
C ALA A 79 0.85 13.43 -1.05
N TRP A 80 0.19 14.59 -1.22
CA TRP A 80 -1.28 14.64 -1.30
C TRP A 80 -1.83 13.88 -2.50
N ALA A 81 -1.27 14.07 -3.70
CA ALA A 81 -1.71 13.35 -4.89
C ALA A 81 -1.51 11.82 -4.78
N LYS A 82 -0.45 11.37 -4.07
CA LYS A 82 -0.25 9.96 -3.75
C LYS A 82 -1.33 9.42 -2.81
N LEU A 83 -1.72 10.20 -1.79
CA LEU A 83 -2.81 9.82 -0.89
C LEU A 83 -4.15 9.76 -1.64
N GLU A 84 -4.41 10.68 -2.56
CA GLU A 84 -5.59 10.62 -3.45
C GLU A 84 -5.58 9.33 -4.30
N SER A 85 -4.43 8.99 -4.90
CA SER A 85 -4.28 7.74 -5.66
C SER A 85 -4.47 6.48 -4.79
N LEU A 86 -4.00 6.52 -3.53
CA LEU A 86 -4.22 5.44 -2.57
C LEU A 86 -5.72 5.23 -2.31
N VAL A 87 -6.45 6.31 -2.07
CA VAL A 87 -7.91 6.27 -1.83
C VAL A 87 -8.65 5.74 -3.05
N GLU A 88 -8.32 6.23 -4.24
CA GLU A 88 -8.96 5.76 -5.48
C GLU A 88 -8.67 4.28 -5.74
N GLY A 89 -7.42 3.84 -5.58
CA GLY A 89 -7.06 2.44 -5.72
C GLY A 89 -7.75 1.53 -4.68
N ALA A 90 -7.91 2.00 -3.45
CA ALA A 90 -8.67 1.29 -2.42
C ALA A 90 -10.16 1.20 -2.75
N HIS A 91 -10.75 2.23 -3.36
CA HIS A 91 -12.12 2.19 -3.86
C HIS A 91 -12.28 1.14 -4.96
N LEU A 92 -11.40 1.15 -5.97
CA LEU A 92 -11.40 0.17 -7.05
C LEU A 92 -11.25 -1.28 -6.55
N ALA A 93 -10.35 -1.50 -5.58
CA ALA A 93 -10.19 -2.82 -4.96
C ALA A 93 -11.44 -3.24 -4.18
N SER A 94 -12.08 -2.30 -3.47
CA SER A 94 -13.30 -2.59 -2.71
C SER A 94 -14.44 -3.05 -3.61
N CYS A 95 -14.64 -2.40 -4.77
CA CYS A 95 -15.64 -2.81 -5.77
C CYS A 95 -15.40 -4.20 -6.37
N GLN A 96 -14.20 -4.78 -6.22
CA GLN A 96 -13.85 -6.11 -6.72
C GLN A 96 -13.89 -7.18 -5.61
N LEU A 97 -13.71 -6.78 -4.36
CA LEU A 97 -13.67 -7.68 -3.19
C LEU A 97 -15.02 -7.82 -2.49
N TRP A 98 -15.99 -6.95 -2.78
CA TRP A 98 -17.33 -6.89 -2.17
C TRP A 98 -18.40 -6.73 -3.24
#